data_AF-A7TAB9-F1
#
_entry.id   AF-A7TAB9-F1
#
_cell.length_a   1.000
_cell.length_b   1.000
_cell.length_c   1.000
_cell.angle_alpha   90.00
_cell.angle_beta   90.00
_cell.angle_gamma   90.00
#
_symmetry.space_group_name_H-M   'P 1'
#
loop_
_entity.id
_entity.type
_entity.pdbx_description
1 polymer ?
#
loop_
_entity_poly.entity_id
_entity_poly.type
_entity_poly.pdbx_seq_one_letter_code
_entity_poly.pdbx_strand_id
1 'polypeptide(L)' 'ERTEKLPMGSIKNIVSEPIEEHDDYHILALQLGPTEASRYWIYWVPAQYVDAIKDTVLGKWQPF' A
#
# COMPACT_ATOMS: atom_id res chain seq x y z
N GLU A 1 21.32 -4.93 -10.27
CA GLU A 1 20.04 -4.71 -9.56
C GLU A 1 19.33 -3.51 -10.14
N ARG A 2 18.02 -3.60 -10.37
CA ARG A 2 17.19 -2.47 -10.81
C ARG A 2 16.10 -2.26 -9.76
N THR A 3 16.43 -1.52 -8.71
CA THR A 3 15.41 -1.03 -7.76
C THR A 3 14.58 0.03 -8.47
N GLU A 4 13.29 -0.24 -8.64
CA GLU A 4 12.35 0.76 -9.13
C GLU A 4 11.98 1.70 -7.99
N LYS A 5 12.25 3.00 -8.17
CA LYS A 5 11.97 4.01 -7.15
C LYS A 5 10.67 4.72 -7.52
N LEU A 6 9.68 4.64 -6.63
CA LEU A 6 8.42 5.37 -6.76
C LEU A 6 8.46 6.61 -5.86
N PRO A 7 8.19 7.82 -6.39
CA PRO A 7 8.06 9.02 -5.56
C PRO A 7 6.84 8.90 -4.64
N MET A 8 6.99 9.19 -3.33
CA MET A 8 5.88 9.02 -2.38
C MET A 8 4.62 9.81 -2.77
N GLY A 9 4.80 11.04 -3.28
CA GLY A 9 3.70 11.91 -3.72
C GLY A 9 2.98 11.45 -5.01
N SER A 10 3.49 10.45 -5.73
CA SER A 10 2.76 9.86 -6.86
C SER A 10 1.72 8.84 -6.43
N ILE A 11 1.80 8.33 -5.19
CA ILE A 11 0.86 7.36 -4.65
C ILE A 11 -0.39 8.12 -4.19
N LYS A 12 -1.51 7.85 -4.87
CA LYS A 12 -2.81 8.53 -4.61
C LYS A 12 -3.64 7.83 -3.56
N ASN A 13 -3.50 6.52 -3.45
CA ASN A 13 -4.26 5.69 -2.53
C ASN A 13 -3.51 4.39 -2.26
N ILE A 14 -3.84 3.74 -1.14
CA ILE A 14 -3.36 2.41 -0.79
C ILE A 14 -4.55 1.53 -0.43
N VAL A 15 -4.63 0.36 -1.08
CA VAL A 15 -5.62 -0.69 -0.76
C VAL A 15 -4.88 -1.88 -0.18
N SER A 16 -5.47 -2.58 0.77
CA SER A 16 -4.88 -3.78 1.36
C SER A 16 -5.97 -4.79 1.67
N GLU A 17 -5.75 -6.05 1.32
CA GLU A 17 -6.66 -7.17 1.60
C GLU A 17 -5.88 -8.30 2.28
N PRO A 18 -6.42 -8.96 3.32
CA PRO A 18 -5.78 -10.13 3.91
C PRO A 18 -5.71 -11.27 2.89
N ILE A 19 -4.67 -12.11 3.00
CA ILE A 19 -4.54 -13.31 2.16
C ILE A 19 -5.30 -14.44 2.85
N GLU A 20 -6.20 -15.11 2.12
CA GLU A 20 -6.92 -16.28 2.63
C GLU A 20 -5.93 -17.35 3.11
N GLU A 21 -6.23 -17.97 4.26
CA GLU A 21 -5.38 -18.97 4.94
C GLU A 21 -4.03 -18.44 5.45
N HIS A 22 -3.74 -17.14 5.27
CA HIS A 22 -2.50 -16.48 5.65
C HIS A 22 -2.76 -15.10 6.28
N ASP A 23 -3.54 -15.06 7.35
CA ASP A 23 -4.01 -13.83 8.02
C ASP A 23 -2.89 -12.89 8.49
N ASP A 24 -1.68 -13.42 8.72
CA ASP A 24 -0.49 -12.63 9.06
C ASP A 24 0.04 -11.79 7.89
N TYR A 25 -0.53 -11.95 6.69
CA TYR A 25 -0.12 -11.31 5.46
C TYR A 25 -1.28 -10.68 4.69
N HIS A 26 -0.97 -9.59 4.01
CA HIS A 26 -1.87 -8.87 3.12
C HIS A 26 -1.28 -8.77 1.72
N ILE A 27 -2.16 -8.64 0.74
CA ILE A 27 -1.86 -8.08 -0.57
C ILE A 27 -2.10 -6.58 -0.48
N LEU A 28 -1.15 -5.77 -0.94
CA LEU A 28 -1.21 -4.31 -0.88
C LEU A 28 -1.09 -3.72 -2.29
N ALA A 29 -1.95 -2.77 -2.63
CA ALA A 29 -1.92 -2.03 -3.88
C ALA A 29 -1.55 -0.57 -3.66
N LEU A 30 -0.53 -0.10 -4.36
CA LEU A 30 -0.22 1.32 -4.50
C LEU A 30 -0.91 1.84 -5.75
N GLN A 31 -1.85 2.78 -5.60
CA GLN A 31 -2.49 3.41 -6.74
C GLN A 31 -1.64 4.59 -7.22
N LEU A 32 -1.01 4.44 -8.40
CA LEU A 32 -0.08 5.42 -8.97
C LEU A 32 -0.74 6.41 -9.95
N GLY A 33 -2.03 6.21 -10.23
CA GLY A 33 -2.79 7.01 -11.18
C GLY A 33 -4.21 7.33 -10.70
N PRO A 34 -5.01 8.03 -11.51
CA PRO A 34 -6.36 8.44 -11.11
C PRO A 34 -7.36 7.27 -11.04
N THR A 35 -7.06 6.14 -11.68
CA THR A 35 -7.98 5.00 -11.76
C THR A 35 -7.43 3.76 -11.03
N GLU A 36 -8.34 2.84 -10.70
CA GLU A 36 -8.00 1.56 -10.07
C GLU A 36 -7.14 0.66 -10.96
N ALA A 37 -7.17 0.86 -12.27
CA ALA A 37 -6.32 0.12 -13.22
C ALA A 37 -4.82 0.47 -13.07
N SER A 38 -4.50 1.58 -12.41
CA SER A 38 -3.13 2.02 -12.14
C SER A 38 -2.60 1.53 -10.79
N ARG A 39 -3.01 0.33 -10.36
CA ARG A 39 -2.56 -0.31 -9.12
C ARG A 39 -1.29 -1.10 -9.36
N TYR A 40 -0.25 -0.79 -8.59
CA TYR A 40 0.94 -1.62 -8.46
C TYR A 40 0.78 -2.53 -7.25
N TRP A 41 0.78 -3.84 -7.48
CA TRP A 41 0.49 -4.84 -6.45
C TRP A 41 1.76 -5.38 -5.80
N ILE A 42 1.74 -5.44 -4.48
CA ILE A 42 2.79 -6.00 -3.61
C ILE A 42 2.16 -7.14 -2.83
N TYR A 43 2.71 -8.33 -2.97
CA TYR A 43 2.21 -9.53 -2.30
C TYR A 43 3.03 -9.83 -1.04
N TRP A 44 2.43 -10.56 -0.11
CA TRP A 44 3.09 -11.02 1.13
C TRP A 44 3.60 -9.88 2.01
N VAL A 45 2.80 -8.82 2.16
CA VAL A 45 3.10 -7.75 3.12
C VAL A 45 2.68 -8.19 4.51
N PRO A 46 3.57 -8.23 5.51
CA PRO A 46 3.17 -8.57 6.87
C PRO A 46 2.09 -7.62 7.39
N ALA A 47 1.00 -8.18 7.94
CA ALA A 47 -0.17 -7.43 8.41
C ALA A 47 0.20 -6.31 9.38
N GLN A 48 1.15 -6.58 10.28
CA GLN A 48 1.67 -5.63 11.28
C GLN A 48 2.25 -4.32 10.69
N TYR A 49 2.61 -4.30 9.40
CA TYR A 49 3.17 -3.12 8.74
C TYR A 49 2.17 -2.36 7.88
N VAL A 50 0.99 -2.92 7.61
CA VAL A 50 0.02 -2.33 6.68
C VAL A 50 -0.38 -0.91 7.12
N ASP A 51 -0.72 -0.73 8.39
CA ASP A 51 -1.12 0.58 8.92
C ASP A 51 0.04 1.58 8.93
N ALA A 52 1.23 1.13 9.32
CA ALA A 52 2.43 1.97 9.29
C ALA A 52 2.78 2.44 7.86
N ILE A 53 2.59 1.58 6.86
CA ILE A 53 2.78 1.93 5.44
C ILE A 53 1.74 2.98 5.02
N LYS A 54 0.45 2.75 5.32
CA LYS A 54 -0.63 3.70 5.01
C LYS A 54 -0.38 5.07 5.63
N ASP A 55 -0.07 5.11 6.92
CA ASP A 55 0.25 6.34 7.66
C ASP A 55 1.45 7.09 7.07
N THR A 56 2.49 6.36 6.66
CA THR A 56 3.71 6.96 6.12
C THR A 56 3.49 7.58 4.74
N VAL A 57 2.64 6.95 3.92
CA VAL A 57 2.42 7.37 2.52
C VAL A 57 1.30 8.40 2.41
N LEU A 58 0.17 8.16 3.05
CA LEU A 58 -1.04 9.00 2.97
C LEU A 58 -1.10 10.06 4.06
N GLY A 59 -0.20 9.98 5.04
CA GLY A 59 -0.24 10.78 6.26
C GLY A 59 -1.13 10.14 7.32
N LYS A 60 -0.85 10.46 8.59
CA LYS A 60 -1.71 10.04 9.70
C LYS A 60 -3.04 10.78 9.64
N TRP A 61 -4.13 10.03 9.78
CA TRP A 61 -5.43 10.65 9.99
C TRP A 61 -5.42 11.43 11.31
N GLN A 62 -5.75 12.72 11.25
CA GLN A 62 -5.88 13.59 12.43
C GLN A 62 -7.33 14.09 12.50
N PRO A 63 -8.08 13.85 13.59
CA PRO A 63 -9.28 14.61 13.86
C PRO A 63 -8.85 16.05 14.18
N PHE A 64 -9.49 17.01 13.52
CA PHE A 64 -9.27 18.45 13.73
C PHE A 64 -9.30 18.84 15.21
#